data_AF-A0A954A3H0-F1
#
_entry.id   AF-A0A954A3H0-F1
#
_cell.length_a   1.000
_cell.length_b   1.000
_cell.length_c   1.000
_cell.angle_alpha   90.00
_cell.angle_beta   90.00
_cell.angle_gamma   90.00
#
_symmetry.space_group_name_H-M   'P 1'
#
loop_
_entity.id
_entity.type
_entity.pdbx_description
1 polymer ?
#
loop_
_entity_poly.entity_id
_entity_poly.type
_entity_poly.pdbx_seq_one_letter_code
_entity_poly.pdbx_strand_id
1 'polypeptide(L)'
;MIRTLLSGFTATLALALPTSAQCVWGSFDSTRINYSGGELTGSAHSTLRGLIATNGGVVGNATATLTSTYLAGVSVFYTSLLRSSGGAGTLTAPEQTALQNWVNAGGVLVVTGDNSPLPAYDSFTSWLGYTWATTGRTGVGKPTAAVHAITAGIVDYYAALGATFSNPPGSTLLGVDAGSSNFLALMPPSSTRLGWVLVIGDHNIFTDSYIGRNDNQKLANNITRWACSLGGCNTPASWSNYCSGLAGSAGIPTLISSANPVNDSTIVITGSNSSGNATNCLVAVGLSAISVPFLGGTLCTSVDIGIYTTISSAGLALPVKIPPASVFCGTPVHLQLLQLDSAAANGVSFTPGLRLIPGK
;
A
#
# COMPACT_ATOMS: atom_id res chain seq x y z
N MET A 1 22.83 -21.86 40.58
CA MET A 1 23.85 -21.59 39.54
C MET A 1 23.47 -22.40 38.30
N ILE A 2 22.49 -21.94 37.53
CA ILE A 2 22.04 -22.58 36.28
C ILE A 2 22.18 -21.50 35.21
N ARG A 3 23.38 -21.40 34.62
CA ARG A 3 23.60 -20.72 33.34
C ARG A 3 23.45 -21.81 32.27
N THR A 4 22.24 -22.00 31.77
CA THR A 4 22.00 -22.92 30.65
C THR A 4 21.99 -22.12 29.36
N LEU A 5 22.82 -22.57 28.42
CA LEU A 5 22.96 -22.06 27.07
C LEU A 5 21.60 -21.94 26.36
N LEU A 6 21.25 -20.74 25.92
CA LEU A 6 20.28 -20.50 24.85
C LEU A 6 21.02 -19.75 23.73
N SER A 7 21.94 -20.46 23.07
CA SER A 7 22.54 -20.02 21.82
C SER A 7 22.27 -21.08 20.76
N GLY A 8 21.45 -20.74 19.75
CA GLY A 8 21.50 -21.45 18.47
C GLY A 8 20.26 -22.22 18.00
N PHE A 9 19.07 -22.03 18.56
CA PHE A 9 17.85 -22.56 17.92
C PHE A 9 17.31 -21.55 16.89
N THR A 10 17.66 -21.76 15.62
CA THR A 10 17.00 -21.10 14.50
C THR A 10 15.79 -21.95 14.10
N ALA A 11 14.68 -21.81 14.83
CA ALA A 11 13.42 -22.41 14.41
C ALA A 11 12.94 -21.69 13.14
N THR A 12 12.98 -22.37 11.99
CA THR A 12 12.40 -21.86 10.76
C THR A 12 10.92 -22.18 10.76
N LEU A 13 10.11 -21.27 11.30
CA LEU A 13 8.65 -21.38 11.31
C LEU A 13 8.12 -21.02 9.91
N ALA A 14 7.50 -21.99 9.24
CA ALA A 14 6.76 -21.73 8.01
C ALA A 14 5.41 -21.08 8.36
N LEU A 15 5.41 -19.75 8.55
CA LEU A 15 4.18 -18.98 8.71
C LEU A 15 3.46 -18.92 7.36
N ALA A 16 2.23 -19.43 7.31
CA ALA A 16 1.31 -19.12 6.22
C ALA A 16 0.99 -17.61 6.33
N LEU A 17 1.67 -16.80 5.52
CA LEU A 17 1.39 -15.38 5.46
C LEU A 17 -0.08 -15.20 5.05
N PRO A 18 -0.86 -14.38 5.77
CA PRO A 18 -2.21 -14.05 5.32
C PRO A 18 -2.13 -13.48 3.91
N THR A 19 -3.09 -13.86 3.08
CA THR A 19 -3.19 -13.34 1.72
C THR A 19 -3.30 -11.82 1.80
N SER A 20 -2.26 -11.11 1.35
CA SER A 20 -2.27 -9.66 1.25
C SER A 20 -3.56 -9.22 0.56
N ALA A 21 -4.17 -8.13 1.03
CA ALA A 21 -5.34 -7.56 0.36
C ALA A 21 -5.05 -7.41 -1.14
N GLN A 22 -5.93 -7.99 -1.94
CA GLN A 22 -5.73 -8.09 -3.38
C GLN A 22 -5.64 -6.69 -4.00
N CYS A 23 -4.68 -6.46 -4.88
CA CYS A 23 -4.53 -5.19 -5.59
C CYS A 23 -5.66 -5.05 -6.63
N VAL A 24 -6.65 -4.20 -6.37
CA VAL A 24 -7.81 -4.01 -7.28
C VAL A 24 -7.58 -2.81 -8.19
N TRP A 25 -7.61 -3.03 -9.51
CA TRP A 25 -7.53 -2.00 -10.55
C TRP A 25 -8.93 -1.57 -10.98
N GLY A 26 -9.30 -0.35 -10.64
CA GLY A 26 -10.49 0.33 -11.16
C GLY A 26 -10.22 1.05 -12.48
N SER A 27 -11.27 1.23 -13.27
CA SER A 27 -11.24 2.03 -14.50
C SER A 27 -12.63 2.59 -14.83
N PHE A 28 -12.73 3.40 -15.88
CA PHE A 28 -14.03 3.77 -16.43
C PHE A 28 -14.60 2.71 -17.36
N ASP A 29 -15.92 2.71 -17.52
CA ASP A 29 -16.61 1.88 -18.50
C ASP A 29 -16.64 2.52 -19.90
N SER A 30 -17.17 1.79 -20.87
CA SER A 30 -17.26 2.20 -22.28
C SER A 30 -18.00 3.52 -22.53
N THR A 31 -18.79 4.04 -21.58
CA THR A 31 -19.47 5.33 -21.77
C THR A 31 -18.49 6.51 -21.71
N ARG A 32 -17.34 6.31 -21.06
CA ARG A 32 -16.31 7.34 -20.83
C ARG A 32 -15.07 7.18 -21.72
N ILE A 33 -14.99 6.10 -22.51
CA ILE A 33 -13.83 5.78 -23.35
C ILE A 33 -14.08 6.18 -24.81
N ASN A 34 -13.03 6.64 -25.50
CA ASN A 34 -13.14 7.23 -26.84
C ASN A 34 -13.38 6.22 -27.96
N TYR A 35 -13.18 4.91 -27.72
CA TYR A 35 -13.33 3.87 -28.72
C TYR A 35 -13.82 2.56 -28.10
N SER A 36 -14.44 1.71 -28.93
CA SER A 36 -15.02 0.44 -28.50
C SER A 36 -13.93 -0.54 -28.06
N GLY A 37 -14.09 -1.12 -26.87
CA GLY A 37 -13.14 -2.08 -26.29
C GLY A 37 -11.90 -1.44 -25.68
N GLY A 38 -11.84 -0.10 -25.62
CA GLY A 38 -10.74 0.64 -25.03
C GLY A 38 -10.78 0.74 -23.51
N GLU A 39 -11.89 0.42 -22.86
CA GLU A 39 -11.93 0.30 -21.40
C GLU A 39 -10.95 -0.77 -20.92
N LEU A 40 -10.50 -0.70 -19.66
CA LEU A 40 -9.53 -1.66 -19.13
C LEU A 40 -10.06 -3.11 -19.18
N THR A 41 -11.38 -3.28 -19.07
CA THR A 41 -12.10 -4.56 -19.21
C THR A 41 -12.32 -4.99 -20.66
N GLY A 42 -12.04 -4.12 -21.64
CA GLY A 42 -12.37 -4.28 -23.05
C GLY A 42 -11.34 -5.09 -23.84
N SER A 43 -11.61 -5.38 -25.11
CA SER A 43 -10.74 -6.24 -25.92
C SER A 43 -9.38 -5.65 -26.26
N ALA A 44 -9.18 -4.32 -26.15
CA ALA A 44 -7.92 -3.68 -26.51
C ALA A 44 -6.82 -3.76 -25.43
N HIS A 45 -7.15 -4.26 -24.23
CA HIS A 45 -6.24 -4.31 -23.07
C HIS A 45 -6.02 -5.72 -22.53
N SER A 46 -6.20 -6.76 -23.33
CA SER A 46 -6.13 -8.14 -22.85
C SER A 46 -4.73 -8.48 -22.29
N THR A 47 -3.67 -8.00 -22.93
CA THR A 47 -2.28 -8.19 -22.46
C THR A 47 -2.03 -7.45 -21.15
N LEU A 48 -2.47 -6.18 -21.04
CA LEU A 48 -2.33 -5.40 -19.81
C LEU A 48 -3.04 -6.09 -18.63
N ARG A 49 -4.25 -6.62 -18.84
CA ARG A 49 -4.96 -7.40 -17.82
C ARG A 49 -4.21 -8.66 -17.40
N GLY A 50 -3.60 -9.37 -18.36
CA GLY A 50 -2.74 -10.51 -18.08
C GLY A 50 -1.55 -10.13 -17.19
N LEU A 51 -0.94 -8.97 -17.41
CA LEU A 51 0.14 -8.44 -16.57
C LEU A 51 -0.34 -8.05 -15.17
N ILE A 52 -1.52 -7.43 -15.05
CA ILE A 52 -2.15 -7.14 -13.75
C ILE A 52 -2.33 -8.43 -12.95
N ALA A 53 -2.93 -9.46 -13.55
CA ALA A 53 -3.15 -10.77 -12.92
C ALA A 53 -1.84 -11.46 -12.52
N THR A 54 -0.84 -11.43 -13.41
CA THR A 54 0.50 -12.00 -13.14
C THR A 54 1.18 -11.35 -11.94
N ASN A 55 0.92 -10.05 -11.71
CA ASN A 55 1.47 -9.31 -10.57
C ASN A 55 0.53 -9.28 -9.35
N GLY A 56 -0.40 -10.26 -9.24
CA GLY A 56 -1.26 -10.44 -8.07
C GLY A 56 -2.42 -9.45 -7.95
N GLY A 57 -2.65 -8.64 -8.99
CA GLY A 57 -3.79 -7.75 -9.07
C GLY A 57 -5.02 -8.40 -9.71
N VAL A 58 -6.16 -7.73 -9.59
CA VAL A 58 -7.38 -8.03 -10.35
C VAL A 58 -7.96 -6.76 -10.93
N VAL A 59 -8.68 -6.89 -12.04
CA VAL A 59 -9.45 -5.79 -12.60
C VAL A 59 -10.82 -5.79 -11.95
N GLY A 60 -11.14 -4.70 -11.25
CA GLY A 60 -12.45 -4.47 -10.66
C GLY A 60 -13.51 -4.12 -11.70
N ASN A 61 -14.76 -4.00 -11.25
CA ASN A 61 -15.84 -3.52 -12.11
C ASN A 61 -15.52 -2.10 -12.60
N ALA A 62 -15.79 -1.83 -13.88
CA ALA A 62 -15.69 -0.49 -14.42
C ALA A 62 -16.85 0.41 -13.92
N THR A 63 -16.68 1.73 -13.95
CA THR A 63 -17.71 2.70 -13.55
C THR A 63 -17.94 3.79 -14.59
N ALA A 64 -19.17 4.30 -14.70
CA ALA A 64 -19.48 5.52 -15.46
C ALA A 64 -19.17 6.80 -14.67
N THR A 65 -19.09 6.72 -13.33
CA THR A 65 -18.96 7.88 -12.44
C THR A 65 -18.01 7.57 -11.28
N LEU A 66 -17.06 8.47 -11.04
CA LEU A 66 -16.16 8.35 -9.88
C LEU A 66 -16.83 8.80 -8.59
N THR A 67 -17.14 7.84 -7.72
CA THR A 67 -17.67 8.10 -6.37
C THR A 67 -16.66 7.67 -5.31
N SER A 68 -16.77 8.22 -4.09
CA SER A 68 -15.97 7.78 -2.95
C SER A 68 -16.21 6.30 -2.63
N THR A 69 -17.45 5.82 -2.75
CA THR A 69 -17.81 4.41 -2.55
C THR A 69 -17.10 3.50 -3.54
N TYR A 70 -17.07 3.87 -4.82
CA TYR A 70 -16.34 3.12 -5.84
C TYR A 70 -14.83 3.11 -5.55
N LEU A 71 -14.27 4.29 -5.29
CA LEU A 71 -12.83 4.45 -5.06
C LEU A 71 -12.34 3.74 -3.78
N ALA A 72 -13.18 3.60 -2.76
CA ALA A 72 -12.86 2.82 -1.56
C ALA A 72 -12.65 1.32 -1.86
N GLY A 73 -13.21 0.81 -2.96
CA GLY A 73 -13.06 -0.57 -3.39
C GLY A 73 -11.86 -0.83 -4.31
N VAL A 74 -11.06 0.19 -4.65
CA VAL A 74 -9.94 0.05 -5.59
C VAL A 74 -8.61 0.52 -4.99
N SER A 75 -7.55 -0.16 -5.37
CA SER A 75 -6.16 0.12 -5.01
C SER A 75 -5.50 1.06 -6.01
N VAL A 76 -5.78 0.83 -7.29
CA VAL A 76 -5.23 1.55 -8.43
C VAL A 76 -6.39 2.03 -9.30
N PHE A 77 -6.34 3.26 -9.80
CA PHE A 77 -7.32 3.76 -10.77
C PHE A 77 -6.62 4.11 -12.08
N TYR A 78 -7.03 3.48 -13.17
CA TYR A 78 -6.47 3.65 -14.52
C TYR A 78 -7.48 4.37 -15.43
N THR A 79 -7.07 5.49 -16.04
CA THR A 79 -7.99 6.36 -16.79
C THR A 79 -8.36 5.84 -18.17
N SER A 80 -7.47 5.12 -18.85
CA SER A 80 -7.58 4.81 -20.29
C SER A 80 -7.67 6.07 -21.19
N LEU A 81 -8.00 5.90 -22.48
CA LEU A 81 -8.24 6.98 -23.45
C LEU A 81 -9.65 7.54 -23.29
N LEU A 82 -9.71 8.72 -22.67
CA LEU A 82 -10.96 9.36 -22.31
C LEU A 82 -11.70 9.90 -23.54
N ARG A 83 -13.03 9.82 -23.51
CA ARG A 83 -13.90 10.25 -24.60
C ARG A 83 -13.88 11.76 -24.79
N SER A 84 -13.60 12.20 -26.02
CA SER A 84 -13.57 13.62 -26.39
C SER A 84 -14.96 14.22 -26.64
N SER A 85 -15.88 13.44 -27.20
CA SER A 85 -17.21 13.94 -27.57
C SER A 85 -18.10 14.17 -26.34
N GLY A 86 -18.77 15.33 -26.28
CA GLY A 86 -19.81 15.61 -25.29
C GLY A 86 -19.31 15.80 -23.86
N GLY A 87 -18.00 16.00 -23.65
CA GLY A 87 -17.40 16.20 -22.32
C GLY A 87 -17.40 14.96 -21.43
N ALA A 88 -17.80 13.80 -21.95
CA ALA A 88 -17.90 12.57 -21.17
C ALA A 88 -16.55 12.15 -20.56
N GLY A 89 -15.42 12.44 -21.18
CA GLY A 89 -14.11 12.15 -20.58
C GLY A 89 -13.77 13.00 -19.34
N THR A 90 -14.32 14.22 -19.25
CA THR A 90 -13.96 15.20 -18.21
C THR A 90 -14.64 14.89 -16.88
N LEU A 91 -13.89 14.96 -15.78
CA LEU A 91 -14.47 14.80 -14.44
C LEU A 91 -15.32 16.01 -14.06
N THR A 92 -16.52 15.74 -13.55
CA THR A 92 -17.32 16.74 -12.83
C THR A 92 -16.63 17.14 -11.52
N ALA A 93 -17.00 18.30 -10.94
CA ALA A 93 -16.41 18.75 -9.68
C ALA A 93 -16.54 17.72 -8.53
N PRO A 94 -17.69 17.05 -8.32
CA PRO A 94 -17.79 15.98 -7.32
C PRO A 94 -16.84 14.80 -7.56
N GLU A 95 -16.65 14.39 -8.83
CA GLU A 95 -15.72 13.32 -9.19
C GLU A 95 -14.26 13.74 -8.92
N GLN A 96 -13.90 14.98 -9.23
CA GLN A 96 -12.57 15.52 -8.91
C GLN A 96 -12.32 15.51 -7.40
N THR A 97 -13.29 15.95 -6.59
CA THR A 97 -13.18 15.91 -5.13
C THR A 97 -13.04 14.47 -4.61
N ALA A 98 -13.83 13.53 -5.13
CA ALA A 98 -13.75 12.12 -4.73
C ALA A 98 -12.38 11.52 -5.07
N LEU A 99 -11.87 11.78 -6.28
CA LEU A 99 -10.55 11.33 -6.71
C LEU A 99 -9.43 11.95 -5.87
N GLN A 100 -9.45 13.26 -5.63
CA GLN A 100 -8.46 13.96 -4.81
C GLN A 100 -8.42 13.42 -3.39
N ASN A 101 -9.57 13.21 -2.76
CA ASN A 101 -9.65 12.64 -1.41
C ASN A 101 -9.08 11.21 -1.38
N TRP A 102 -9.38 10.39 -2.40
CA TRP A 102 -8.85 9.03 -2.50
C TRP A 102 -7.33 9.00 -2.72
N VAL A 103 -6.79 9.85 -3.60
CA VAL A 103 -5.34 10.00 -3.77
C VAL A 103 -4.70 10.51 -2.48
N ASN A 104 -5.30 11.49 -1.80
CA ASN A 104 -4.79 12.00 -0.52
C ASN A 104 -4.79 10.92 0.57
N ALA A 105 -5.73 9.97 0.51
CA ALA A 105 -5.81 8.81 1.40
C ALA A 105 -4.89 7.64 1.01
N GLY A 106 -4.06 7.77 -0.03
CA GLY A 106 -3.06 6.76 -0.38
C GLY A 106 -3.35 5.92 -1.62
N GLY A 107 -4.36 6.26 -2.41
CA GLY A 107 -4.64 5.63 -3.71
C GLY A 107 -3.53 5.81 -4.74
N VAL A 108 -3.47 4.93 -5.74
CA VAL A 108 -2.51 5.01 -6.86
C VAL A 108 -3.24 5.38 -8.16
N LEU A 109 -3.07 6.60 -8.63
CA LEU A 109 -3.67 7.07 -9.89
C LEU A 109 -2.69 6.85 -11.07
N VAL A 110 -3.15 6.19 -12.13
CA VAL A 110 -2.43 6.04 -13.40
C VAL A 110 -3.21 6.76 -14.49
N VAL A 111 -2.69 7.91 -14.93
CA VAL A 111 -3.27 8.72 -16.01
C VAL A 111 -2.52 8.45 -17.30
N THR A 112 -3.23 7.92 -18.31
CA THR A 112 -2.73 7.81 -19.68
C THR A 112 -3.38 8.87 -20.55
N GLY A 113 -2.58 9.83 -21.00
CA GLY A 113 -2.96 10.85 -21.96
C GLY A 113 -2.98 10.34 -23.40
N ASP A 114 -3.41 11.20 -24.32
CA ASP A 114 -3.35 11.04 -25.77
C ASP A 114 -3.48 12.45 -26.37
N ASN A 115 -3.35 12.62 -27.69
CA ASN A 115 -3.47 13.92 -28.35
C ASN A 115 -4.84 14.61 -28.17
N SER A 116 -5.86 13.91 -27.66
CA SER A 116 -7.18 14.46 -27.37
C SER A 116 -7.96 13.53 -26.42
N PRO A 117 -8.85 14.03 -25.55
CA PRO A 117 -9.10 15.45 -25.22
C PRO A 117 -8.23 15.95 -24.05
N LEU A 118 -7.43 17.00 -24.27
CA LEU A 118 -6.58 17.60 -23.21
C LEU A 118 -7.37 18.03 -21.95
N PRO A 119 -8.55 18.67 -22.04
CA PRO A 119 -9.30 19.08 -20.85
C PRO A 119 -9.75 17.92 -19.95
N ALA A 120 -9.92 16.71 -20.51
CA ALA A 120 -10.24 15.56 -19.69
C ALA A 120 -9.05 15.23 -18.80
N TYR A 121 -7.83 15.16 -19.33
CA TYR A 121 -6.62 14.87 -18.55
C TYR A 121 -6.32 15.97 -17.52
N ASP A 122 -6.54 17.24 -17.86
CA ASP A 122 -6.42 18.36 -16.91
C ASP A 122 -7.35 18.18 -15.70
N SER A 123 -8.55 17.61 -15.88
CA SER A 123 -9.48 17.37 -14.76
C SER A 123 -8.98 16.32 -13.75
N PHE A 124 -8.01 15.48 -14.12
CA PHE A 124 -7.36 14.52 -13.21
C PHE A 124 -6.14 15.09 -12.51
N THR A 125 -5.41 16.01 -13.15
CA THR A 125 -4.03 16.34 -12.76
C THR A 125 -3.73 17.82 -12.53
N SER A 126 -4.62 18.74 -12.91
CA SER A 126 -4.36 20.20 -12.78
C SER A 126 -4.15 20.65 -11.33
N TRP A 127 -4.84 20.04 -10.37
CA TRP A 127 -4.64 20.27 -8.92
C TRP A 127 -3.24 19.86 -8.41
N LEU A 128 -2.49 19.09 -9.20
CA LEU A 128 -1.09 18.71 -8.97
C LEU A 128 -0.10 19.61 -9.73
N GLY A 129 -0.59 20.57 -10.52
CA GLY A 129 0.22 21.49 -11.34
C GLY A 129 0.61 20.96 -12.72
N TYR A 130 0.09 19.80 -13.15
CA TYR A 130 0.25 19.34 -14.53
C TYR A 130 -0.60 20.19 -15.48
N THR A 131 -0.06 20.45 -16.66
CA THR A 131 -0.74 21.09 -17.78
C THR A 131 -0.42 20.31 -19.04
N TRP A 132 -1.44 19.87 -19.75
CA TRP A 132 -1.28 19.01 -20.92
C TRP A 132 -1.17 19.78 -22.23
N ALA A 133 -0.41 19.24 -23.17
CA ALA A 133 -0.31 19.73 -24.53
C ALA A 133 -0.20 18.57 -25.53
N THR A 134 -0.69 18.76 -26.76
CA THR A 134 -0.53 17.74 -27.79
C THR A 134 0.89 17.72 -28.31
N THR A 135 1.43 16.53 -28.60
CA THR A 135 2.60 16.40 -29.48
C THR A 135 2.18 15.84 -30.83
N GLY A 136 1.18 14.95 -30.86
CA GLY A 136 0.76 14.22 -32.05
C GLY A 136 1.87 13.33 -32.61
N ARG A 137 2.95 13.14 -31.86
CA ARG A 137 4.15 12.43 -32.30
C ARG A 137 3.96 10.95 -32.14
N THR A 138 4.49 10.22 -33.11
CA THR A 138 4.62 8.77 -33.08
C THR A 138 6.11 8.44 -33.17
N GLY A 139 6.61 7.57 -32.31
CA GLY A 139 8.01 7.18 -32.34
C GLY A 139 8.50 6.56 -31.04
N VAL A 140 9.81 6.43 -30.96
CA VAL A 140 10.50 5.77 -29.85
C VAL A 140 10.95 6.81 -28.83
N GLY A 141 10.35 6.76 -27.63
CA GLY A 141 10.79 7.50 -26.46
C GLY A 141 11.79 6.71 -25.62
N LYS A 142 12.35 7.34 -24.58
CA LYS A 142 13.39 6.74 -23.73
C LYS A 142 13.20 7.10 -22.25
N PRO A 143 13.65 6.26 -21.32
CA PRO A 143 13.77 6.66 -19.92
C PRO A 143 14.74 7.83 -19.75
N THR A 144 14.54 8.63 -18.70
CA THR A 144 15.55 9.60 -18.25
C THR A 144 16.64 8.90 -17.43
N ALA A 145 17.64 9.66 -16.97
CA ALA A 145 18.65 9.15 -16.05
C ALA A 145 18.10 8.83 -14.64
N ALA A 146 16.85 9.18 -14.33
CA ALA A 146 16.24 8.88 -13.04
C ALA A 146 15.98 7.38 -12.90
N VAL A 147 16.62 6.77 -11.90
CA VAL A 147 16.44 5.34 -11.60
C VAL A 147 15.16 5.13 -10.80
N HIS A 148 14.23 4.36 -11.34
CA HIS A 148 12.99 3.98 -10.66
C HIS A 148 12.58 2.56 -11.04
N ALA A 149 11.84 1.86 -10.16
CA ALA A 149 11.37 0.50 -10.43
C ALA A 149 10.51 0.40 -11.71
N ILE A 150 9.78 1.47 -12.05
CA ILE A 150 8.98 1.59 -13.28
C ILE A 150 9.86 1.48 -14.54
N THR A 151 11.01 2.16 -14.56
CA THR A 151 11.91 2.22 -15.73
C THR A 151 13.04 1.19 -15.67
N ALA A 152 13.02 0.28 -14.68
CA ALA A 152 14.07 -0.70 -14.49
C ALA A 152 14.23 -1.62 -15.72
N GLY A 153 15.40 -1.56 -16.34
CA GLY A 153 15.77 -2.34 -17.51
C GLY A 153 15.02 -1.96 -18.79
N ILE A 154 14.34 -0.81 -18.83
CA ILE A 154 13.76 -0.26 -20.05
C ILE A 154 14.87 0.42 -20.85
N VAL A 155 15.01 0.08 -22.12
CA VAL A 155 15.92 0.74 -23.06
C VAL A 155 15.18 1.85 -23.79
N ASP A 156 14.02 1.52 -24.34
CA ASP A 156 13.16 2.44 -25.07
C ASP A 156 11.70 1.94 -25.12
N TYR A 157 10.78 2.83 -25.48
CA TYR A 157 9.36 2.50 -25.59
C TYR A 157 8.73 3.21 -26.78
N TYR A 158 7.69 2.61 -27.37
CA TYR A 158 7.02 3.13 -28.55
C TYR A 158 5.71 3.82 -28.17
N ALA A 159 5.58 5.10 -28.52
CA ALA A 159 4.35 5.88 -28.38
C ALA A 159 3.72 6.15 -29.76
N ALA A 160 2.39 6.14 -29.83
CA ALA A 160 1.60 6.44 -31.01
C ALA A 160 0.64 7.61 -30.74
N LEU A 161 0.91 8.75 -31.38
CA LEU A 161 0.07 9.96 -31.32
C LEU A 161 -0.09 10.60 -29.92
N GLY A 162 0.98 10.64 -29.13
CA GLY A 162 0.91 11.08 -27.75
C GLY A 162 0.64 12.57 -27.49
N ALA A 163 0.56 12.87 -26.20
CA ALA A 163 0.61 14.18 -25.57
C ALA A 163 1.87 14.32 -24.70
N THR A 164 2.14 15.55 -24.29
CA THR A 164 3.16 15.94 -23.30
C THR A 164 2.50 16.71 -22.17
N PHE A 165 3.24 16.94 -21.09
CA PHE A 165 2.75 17.71 -19.95
C PHE A 165 3.87 18.55 -19.30
N SER A 166 3.50 19.57 -18.53
CA SER A 166 4.43 20.25 -17.62
C SER A 166 4.94 19.29 -16.53
N ASN A 167 6.17 19.49 -16.04
CA ASN A 167 6.71 18.72 -14.91
C ASN A 167 6.64 19.57 -13.64
N PRO A 168 5.55 19.50 -12.85
CA PRO A 168 5.36 20.33 -11.67
C PRO A 168 6.43 20.09 -10.59
N PRO A 169 6.63 21.05 -9.66
CA PRO A 169 7.53 20.84 -8.52
C PRO A 169 7.16 19.58 -7.72
N GLY A 170 8.17 18.78 -7.40
CA GLY A 170 8.02 17.53 -6.65
C GLY A 170 7.77 16.29 -7.50
N SER A 171 7.47 16.41 -8.81
CA SER A 171 7.42 15.23 -9.69
C SER A 171 8.80 14.84 -10.21
N THR A 172 8.98 13.53 -10.38
CA THR A 172 10.17 12.94 -11.01
C THR A 172 9.84 12.58 -12.45
N LEU A 173 10.54 13.20 -13.41
CA LEU A 173 10.44 12.83 -14.82
C LEU A 173 11.21 11.52 -15.05
N LEU A 174 10.50 10.48 -15.47
CA LEU A 174 11.02 9.14 -15.71
C LEU A 174 11.28 8.85 -17.19
N GLY A 175 10.68 9.60 -18.11
CA GLY A 175 10.85 9.37 -19.54
C GLY A 175 10.40 10.52 -20.44
N VAL A 176 10.98 10.57 -21.64
CA VAL A 176 10.67 11.52 -22.71
C VAL A 176 10.22 10.83 -24.01
N ASP A 177 9.41 11.51 -24.80
CA ASP A 177 8.92 11.03 -26.10
C ASP A 177 10.00 11.10 -27.20
N ALA A 178 9.64 10.73 -28.43
CA ALA A 178 10.54 10.75 -29.60
C ALA A 178 11.08 12.14 -29.96
N GLY A 179 10.48 13.22 -29.46
CA GLY A 179 10.96 14.59 -29.64
C GLY A 179 11.37 15.24 -28.32
N SER A 180 11.84 14.44 -27.36
CA SER A 180 12.40 14.87 -26.07
C SER A 180 11.43 15.67 -25.18
N SER A 181 10.12 15.53 -25.41
CA SER A 181 9.08 16.15 -24.57
C SER A 181 8.72 15.22 -23.41
N ASN A 182 8.20 15.76 -22.31
CA ASN A 182 7.87 14.95 -21.13
C ASN A 182 6.82 13.89 -21.49
N PHE A 183 7.10 12.64 -21.13
CA PHE A 183 6.23 11.52 -21.51
C PHE A 183 5.83 10.66 -20.31
N LEU A 184 6.72 10.42 -19.36
CA LEU A 184 6.46 9.57 -18.20
C LEU A 184 6.92 10.31 -16.94
N ALA A 185 6.02 10.62 -16.01
CA ALA A 185 6.36 11.28 -14.77
C ALA A 185 5.63 10.69 -13.57
N LEU A 186 6.30 10.72 -12.42
CA LEU A 186 5.80 10.21 -11.17
C LEU A 186 5.71 11.32 -10.13
N MET A 187 4.54 11.49 -9.55
CA MET A 187 4.29 12.36 -8.41
C MET A 187 4.25 11.49 -7.13
N PRO A 188 5.27 11.59 -6.26
CA PRO A 188 5.31 10.83 -5.01
C PRO A 188 4.34 11.41 -3.95
N PRO A 189 4.14 10.67 -2.84
CA PRO A 189 3.47 11.19 -1.66
C PRO A 189 4.18 12.43 -1.10
N SER A 190 3.42 13.27 -0.42
CA SER A 190 3.87 14.44 0.33
C SER A 190 3.24 14.43 1.73
N SER A 191 3.57 15.43 2.55
CA SER A 191 2.95 15.61 3.88
C SER A 191 1.42 15.82 3.83
N THR A 192 0.87 16.21 2.69
CA THR A 192 -0.57 16.48 2.49
C THR A 192 -1.26 15.51 1.55
N ARG A 193 -0.51 14.58 0.93
CA ARG A 193 -1.03 13.59 -0.03
C ARG A 193 -0.31 12.27 0.15
N LEU A 194 -0.99 11.23 0.61
CA LEU A 194 -0.36 9.93 0.86
C LEU A 194 -0.24 9.04 -0.39
N GLY A 195 -0.96 9.38 -1.47
CA GLY A 195 -1.03 8.59 -2.70
C GLY A 195 0.01 8.95 -3.76
N TRP A 196 0.07 8.09 -4.76
CA TRP A 196 0.98 8.21 -5.91
C TRP A 196 0.20 8.55 -7.17
N VAL A 197 0.78 9.38 -8.04
CA VAL A 197 0.20 9.66 -9.36
C VAL A 197 1.25 9.43 -10.45
N LEU A 198 0.96 8.50 -11.36
CA LEU A 198 1.76 8.21 -12.54
C LEU A 198 1.07 8.83 -13.76
N VAL A 199 1.80 9.66 -14.50
CA VAL A 199 1.32 10.33 -15.71
C VAL A 199 2.10 9.85 -16.92
N ILE A 200 1.38 9.48 -17.98
CA ILE A 200 1.90 8.85 -19.20
C ILE A 200 1.33 9.60 -20.39
N GLY A 201 2.18 10.01 -21.34
CA GLY A 201 1.81 10.87 -22.46
C GLY A 201 0.96 10.18 -23.52
N ASP A 202 0.92 8.85 -23.56
CA ASP A 202 0.20 8.09 -24.57
C ASP A 202 -0.49 6.87 -23.93
N HIS A 203 -1.76 6.67 -24.30
CA HIS A 203 -2.57 5.54 -23.93
C HIS A 203 -2.26 4.32 -24.79
N ASN A 204 -1.97 4.54 -26.07
CA ASN A 204 -1.84 3.49 -27.06
C ASN A 204 -0.72 2.51 -26.71
N ILE A 205 0.33 2.98 -26.01
CA ILE A 205 1.44 2.18 -25.46
C ILE A 205 0.99 0.91 -24.70
N PHE A 206 -0.21 0.89 -24.11
CA PHE A 206 -0.73 -0.26 -23.37
C PHE A 206 -1.87 -1.02 -24.06
N THR A 207 -2.25 -0.61 -25.26
CA THR A 207 -3.19 -1.37 -26.07
C THR A 207 -2.50 -2.58 -26.69
N ASP A 208 -3.25 -3.63 -26.98
CA ASP A 208 -2.74 -4.86 -27.58
C ASP A 208 -2.06 -4.61 -28.95
N SER A 209 -2.39 -3.51 -29.62
CA SER A 209 -1.76 -3.07 -30.88
C SER A 209 -0.30 -2.59 -30.71
N TYR A 210 0.08 -2.09 -29.52
CA TYR A 210 1.40 -1.47 -29.30
C TYR A 210 2.14 -1.99 -28.08
N ILE A 211 1.50 -2.70 -27.16
CA ILE A 211 2.15 -3.22 -25.94
C ILE A 211 3.30 -4.17 -26.26
N GLY A 212 3.26 -4.89 -27.39
CA GLY A 212 4.35 -5.75 -27.85
C GLY A 212 5.50 -5.04 -28.57
N ARG A 213 5.46 -3.71 -28.73
CA ARG A 213 6.53 -2.95 -29.41
C ARG A 213 7.59 -2.47 -28.42
N ASN A 214 8.86 -2.56 -28.81
CA ASN A 214 9.99 -2.13 -27.97
C ASN A 214 9.86 -2.73 -26.56
N ASP A 215 10.17 -1.99 -25.49
CA ASP A 215 9.97 -2.45 -24.11
C ASP A 215 8.58 -2.09 -23.53
N ASN A 216 7.56 -1.80 -24.34
CA ASN A 216 6.23 -1.39 -23.84
C ASN A 216 5.63 -2.43 -22.87
N GLN A 217 5.71 -3.72 -23.19
CA GLN A 217 5.21 -4.79 -22.33
C GLN A 217 6.00 -4.88 -21.02
N LYS A 218 7.31 -4.65 -21.08
CA LYS A 218 8.18 -4.63 -19.89
C LYS A 218 7.87 -3.42 -19.01
N LEU A 219 7.64 -2.26 -19.61
CA LEU A 219 7.20 -1.04 -18.91
C LEU A 219 5.84 -1.28 -18.24
N ALA A 220 4.86 -1.84 -18.96
CA ALA A 220 3.57 -2.21 -18.41
C ALA A 220 3.68 -3.21 -17.25
N ASN A 221 4.57 -4.20 -17.36
CA ASN A 221 4.85 -5.16 -16.29
C ASN A 221 5.46 -4.49 -15.05
N ASN A 222 6.42 -3.58 -15.24
CA ASN A 222 7.02 -2.82 -14.15
C ASN A 222 5.99 -1.93 -13.45
N ILE A 223 5.14 -1.23 -14.21
CA ILE A 223 4.06 -0.38 -13.67
C ILE A 223 3.05 -1.22 -12.88
N THR A 224 2.59 -2.33 -13.43
CA THR A 224 1.59 -3.17 -12.77
C THR A 224 2.12 -3.77 -11.46
N ARG A 225 3.37 -4.26 -11.47
CA ARG A 225 4.07 -4.72 -10.25
C ARG A 225 4.22 -3.61 -9.21
N TRP A 226 4.72 -2.45 -9.63
CA TRP A 226 4.95 -1.30 -8.74
C TRP A 226 3.64 -0.78 -8.15
N ALA A 227 2.61 -0.58 -8.96
CA ALA A 227 1.33 -0.07 -8.49
C ALA A 227 0.67 -1.06 -7.51
N CYS A 228 0.78 -2.37 -7.75
CA CYS A 228 0.27 -3.36 -6.81
C CYS A 228 1.08 -3.49 -5.52
N SER A 229 2.40 -3.25 -5.55
CA SER A 229 3.19 -3.21 -4.32
C SER A 229 2.84 -2.01 -3.43
N LEU A 230 2.25 -0.95 -3.99
CA LEU A 230 1.76 0.23 -3.27
C LEU A 230 0.28 0.15 -2.87
N GLY A 231 -0.54 -0.43 -3.76
CA GLY A 231 -1.99 -0.45 -3.68
C GLY A 231 -2.57 -1.54 -2.77
N GLY A 232 -1.77 -2.54 -2.38
CA GLY A 232 -2.21 -3.62 -1.49
C GLY A 232 -2.51 -3.18 -0.04
N CYS A 233 -2.34 -1.90 0.30
CA CYS A 233 -2.45 -1.42 1.67
C CYS A 233 -3.30 -0.16 1.82
N ASN A 234 -4.61 -0.31 1.96
CA ASN A 234 -5.52 0.81 2.29
C ASN A 234 -6.10 0.71 3.70
N THR A 235 -5.60 -0.21 4.52
CA THR A 235 -6.05 -0.36 5.90
C THR A 235 -5.49 0.79 6.74
N PRO A 236 -6.32 1.60 7.42
CA PRO A 236 -5.83 2.60 8.37
C PRO A 236 -5.04 1.92 9.48
N ALA A 237 -3.84 2.43 9.77
CA ALA A 237 -3.06 1.94 10.88
C ALA A 237 -3.83 2.14 12.20
N SER A 238 -3.94 1.11 13.02
CA SER A 238 -4.62 1.21 14.30
C SER A 238 -4.08 0.22 15.32
N TRP A 239 -4.36 0.47 16.60
CA TRP A 239 -4.13 -0.51 17.66
C TRP A 239 -5.23 -0.46 18.71
N SER A 240 -5.40 -1.57 19.43
CA SER A 240 -6.38 -1.70 20.52
C SER A 240 -5.97 -2.77 21.51
N ASN A 241 -6.32 -2.63 22.78
CA ASN A 241 -6.25 -3.73 23.73
C ASN A 241 -7.50 -4.62 23.66
N TYR A 242 -7.34 -5.90 24.01
CA TYR A 242 -8.42 -6.88 24.09
C TYR A 242 -8.15 -7.89 25.21
N CYS A 243 -9.17 -8.64 25.63
CA CYS A 243 -9.18 -9.46 26.85
C CYS A 243 -9.01 -8.66 28.16
N SER A 244 -9.14 -9.35 29.29
CA SER A 244 -9.06 -8.76 30.63
C SER A 244 -7.65 -8.70 31.22
N GLY A 245 -6.71 -9.54 30.78
CA GLY A 245 -5.43 -9.75 31.48
C GLY A 245 -5.58 -10.53 32.79
N LEU A 246 -4.52 -10.57 33.60
CA LEU A 246 -4.48 -11.21 34.93
C LEU A 246 -3.66 -10.35 35.89
N ALA A 247 -4.23 -10.04 37.06
CA ALA A 247 -3.61 -9.16 38.04
C ALA A 247 -2.41 -9.79 38.76
N GLY A 248 -1.42 -8.95 39.07
CA GLY A 248 -0.34 -9.23 40.01
C GLY A 248 -0.36 -8.29 41.22
N SER A 249 0.80 -8.06 41.83
CA SER A 249 0.92 -7.31 43.10
C SER A 249 0.37 -5.88 43.03
N ALA A 250 0.55 -5.18 41.90
CA ALA A 250 0.10 -3.82 41.66
C ALA A 250 -1.08 -3.74 40.65
N GLY A 251 -1.86 -4.81 40.52
CA GLY A 251 -2.99 -4.89 39.60
C GLY A 251 -2.63 -5.51 38.25
N ILE A 252 -3.47 -5.27 37.24
CA ILE A 252 -3.28 -5.83 35.89
C ILE A 252 -2.23 -4.99 35.15
N PRO A 253 -1.10 -5.57 34.70
CA PRO A 253 -0.14 -4.81 33.92
C PRO A 253 -0.74 -4.36 32.59
N THR A 254 -0.22 -3.30 31.99
CA THR A 254 -0.67 -2.75 30.72
C THR A 254 0.34 -3.04 29.61
N LEU A 255 -0.14 -3.11 28.36
CA LEU A 255 0.69 -3.17 27.16
C LEU A 255 0.09 -2.25 26.10
N ILE A 256 0.76 -1.14 25.77
CA ILE A 256 0.23 -0.11 24.88
C ILE A 256 1.21 0.22 23.77
N SER A 257 0.70 0.74 22.66
CA SER A 257 1.53 1.27 21.57
C SER A 257 1.66 2.79 21.68
N SER A 258 2.86 3.33 21.43
CA SER A 258 3.09 4.78 21.41
C SER A 258 2.37 5.51 20.28
N ALA A 259 2.03 4.80 19.20
CA ALA A 259 1.35 5.34 18.01
C ALA A 259 0.64 4.21 17.23
N ASN A 260 -0.16 4.57 16.24
CA ASN A 260 -0.65 3.61 15.26
C ASN A 260 0.53 3.02 14.45
N PRO A 261 0.51 1.71 14.14
CA PRO A 261 1.61 1.02 13.46
C PRO A 261 1.63 1.35 11.96
N VAL A 262 2.04 2.56 11.59
CA VAL A 262 2.19 2.93 10.17
C VAL A 262 3.31 2.08 9.54
N ASN A 263 3.08 1.53 8.36
CA ASN A 263 4.10 0.73 7.66
C ASN A 263 5.40 1.54 7.45
N ASP A 264 6.55 0.87 7.53
CA ASP A 264 7.88 1.49 7.49
C ASP A 264 8.18 2.50 8.62
N SER A 265 7.31 2.65 9.63
CA SER A 265 7.59 3.46 10.82
C SER A 265 8.25 2.63 11.93
N THR A 266 8.72 3.32 12.97
CA THR A 266 9.11 2.70 14.24
C THR A 266 8.15 3.19 15.32
N ILE A 267 7.55 2.25 16.05
CA ILE A 267 6.74 2.54 17.23
C ILE A 267 7.45 2.01 18.49
N VAL A 268 7.01 2.46 19.67
CA VAL A 268 7.46 1.89 20.95
C VAL A 268 6.29 1.19 21.61
N ILE A 269 6.45 -0.09 21.90
CA ILE A 269 5.51 -0.84 22.72
C ILE A 269 5.96 -0.71 24.18
N THR A 270 5.09 -0.17 25.03
CA THR A 270 5.38 0.01 26.46
C THR A 270 4.55 -0.96 27.29
N GLY A 271 5.21 -1.60 28.26
CA GLY A 271 4.60 -2.52 29.20
C GLY A 271 4.75 -2.02 30.63
N SER A 272 3.70 -2.04 31.45
CA SER A 272 3.82 -1.74 32.87
C SER A 272 4.19 -2.99 33.68
N ASN A 273 4.80 -2.77 34.85
CA ASN A 273 5.23 -3.85 35.72
C ASN A 273 4.30 -3.96 36.94
N SER A 274 3.57 -5.06 37.07
CA SER A 274 2.72 -5.33 38.23
C SER A 274 3.47 -5.79 39.49
N SER A 275 4.72 -6.26 39.39
CA SER A 275 5.44 -6.88 40.52
C SER A 275 6.11 -5.87 41.45
N GLY A 276 6.22 -4.61 41.03
CA GLY A 276 6.93 -3.54 41.75
C GLY A 276 8.46 -3.63 41.74
N ASN A 277 9.04 -4.77 41.33
CA ASN A 277 10.48 -4.99 41.25
C ASN A 277 10.90 -5.38 39.84
N ALA A 278 12.19 -5.27 39.51
CA ALA A 278 12.68 -5.82 38.24
C ALA A 278 12.41 -7.34 38.19
N THR A 279 11.75 -7.82 37.13
CA THR A 279 11.32 -9.21 37.02
C THR A 279 11.48 -9.73 35.59
N ASN A 280 11.55 -11.05 35.42
CA ASN A 280 11.60 -11.65 34.10
C ASN A 280 10.22 -11.66 33.46
N CYS A 281 10.17 -11.45 32.15
CA CYS A 281 8.95 -11.47 31.38
C CYS A 281 9.13 -12.08 29.99
N LEU A 282 8.00 -12.43 29.40
CA LEU A 282 7.84 -12.91 28.04
C LEU A 282 6.87 -11.97 27.32
N VAL A 283 7.30 -11.39 26.21
CA VAL A 283 6.38 -10.79 25.23
C VAL A 283 6.04 -11.87 24.22
N ALA A 284 4.84 -12.41 24.32
CA ALA A 284 4.26 -13.28 23.30
C ALA A 284 3.84 -12.44 22.10
N VAL A 285 4.22 -12.87 20.91
CA VAL A 285 3.85 -12.24 19.63
C VAL A 285 3.25 -13.31 18.74
N GLY A 286 2.13 -12.99 18.09
CA GLY A 286 1.48 -13.89 17.15
C GLY A 286 0.60 -13.20 16.11
N LEU A 287 0.18 -13.97 15.12
CA LEU A 287 -0.69 -13.52 14.03
C LEU A 287 -2.17 -13.83 14.26
N SER A 288 -2.52 -14.35 15.43
CA SER A 288 -3.91 -14.68 15.78
C SER A 288 -4.22 -14.35 17.24
N ALA A 289 -5.42 -13.81 17.46
CA ALA A 289 -6.02 -13.80 18.78
C ALA A 289 -6.50 -15.22 19.11
N ILE A 290 -6.20 -15.67 20.32
CA ILE A 290 -6.74 -16.89 20.92
C ILE A 290 -7.43 -16.53 22.23
N SER A 291 -8.11 -17.49 22.85
CA SER A 291 -8.68 -17.30 24.19
C SER A 291 -8.62 -18.65 24.91
N VAL A 292 -7.50 -18.89 25.58
CA VAL A 292 -7.22 -20.19 26.22
C VAL A 292 -6.91 -19.96 27.71
N PRO A 293 -7.55 -20.70 28.63
CA PRO A 293 -7.18 -20.67 30.04
C PRO A 293 -5.70 -21.02 30.22
N PHE A 294 -4.97 -20.16 30.92
CA PHE A 294 -3.52 -20.32 31.12
C PHE A 294 -3.11 -19.75 32.47
N LEU A 295 -2.53 -20.57 33.35
CA LEU A 295 -2.03 -20.19 34.68
C LEU A 295 -2.98 -19.28 35.48
N GLY A 296 -4.28 -19.59 35.47
CA GLY A 296 -5.30 -18.83 36.23
C GLY A 296 -5.81 -17.56 35.55
N GLY A 297 -5.32 -17.21 34.35
CA GLY A 297 -5.86 -16.15 33.49
C GLY A 297 -6.18 -16.67 32.09
N THR A 298 -6.17 -15.76 31.11
CA THR A 298 -6.40 -16.09 29.69
C THR A 298 -5.20 -15.67 28.85
N LEU A 299 -4.61 -16.64 28.14
CA LEU A 299 -3.67 -16.36 27.06
C LEU A 299 -4.49 -15.93 25.84
N CYS A 300 -4.23 -14.72 25.36
CA CYS A 300 -5.03 -14.05 24.34
C CYS A 300 -4.35 -13.98 22.98
N THR A 301 -3.05 -14.26 22.92
CA THR A 301 -2.22 -14.14 21.72
C THR A 301 -1.61 -15.51 21.43
N SER A 302 -1.68 -15.98 20.18
CA SER A 302 -0.88 -17.15 19.76
C SER A 302 0.60 -16.85 19.98
N VAL A 303 1.37 -17.82 20.48
CA VAL A 303 2.79 -17.61 20.75
C VAL A 303 3.59 -18.13 19.57
N ASP A 304 3.61 -17.36 18.49
CA ASP A 304 4.39 -17.68 17.28
C ASP A 304 5.86 -17.29 17.49
N ILE A 305 6.10 -16.18 18.20
CA ILE A 305 7.41 -15.69 18.62
C ILE A 305 7.35 -15.31 20.11
N GLY A 306 8.36 -15.72 20.88
CA GLY A 306 8.53 -15.34 22.28
C GLY A 306 9.77 -14.49 22.48
N ILE A 307 9.60 -13.25 22.97
CA ILE A 307 10.72 -12.37 23.35
C ILE A 307 10.88 -12.44 24.86
N TYR A 308 11.92 -13.15 25.31
CA TYR A 308 12.28 -13.23 26.72
C TYR A 308 13.17 -12.06 27.11
N THR A 309 12.77 -11.31 28.14
CA THR A 309 13.52 -10.15 28.63
C THR A 309 13.28 -9.92 30.12
N THR A 310 13.91 -8.89 30.67
CA THR A 310 13.64 -8.38 32.02
C THR A 310 12.88 -7.08 31.90
N ILE A 311 11.79 -6.95 32.65
CA ILE A 311 11.06 -5.70 32.81
C ILE A 311 11.53 -5.01 34.09
N SER A 312 11.94 -3.75 33.97
CA SER A 312 12.37 -2.96 35.13
C SER A 312 11.17 -2.57 36.01
N SER A 313 11.39 -2.06 37.21
CA SER A 313 10.30 -1.48 38.02
C SER A 313 9.62 -0.29 37.32
N ALA A 314 10.33 0.43 36.44
CA ALA A 314 9.78 1.51 35.63
C ALA A 314 8.98 1.01 34.40
N GLY A 315 8.99 -0.30 34.12
CA GLY A 315 8.33 -0.91 32.97
C GLY A 315 9.29 -1.35 31.86
N LEU A 316 8.68 -1.68 30.72
CA LEU A 316 9.31 -2.13 29.47
C LEU A 316 9.09 -1.07 28.39
N ALA A 317 10.11 -0.82 27.57
CA ALA A 317 9.99 -0.07 26.33
C ALA A 317 10.67 -0.85 25.20
N LEU A 318 9.88 -1.38 24.28
CA LEU A 318 10.34 -2.18 23.16
C LEU A 318 10.18 -1.39 21.86
N PRO A 319 11.27 -0.88 21.25
CA PRO A 319 11.18 -0.29 19.92
C PRO A 319 10.88 -1.39 18.88
N VAL A 320 9.82 -1.19 18.10
CA VAL A 320 9.37 -2.12 17.06
C VAL A 320 9.37 -1.41 15.72
N LYS A 321 10.17 -1.92 14.78
CA LYS A 321 10.11 -1.51 13.38
C LYS A 321 8.91 -2.19 12.73
N ILE A 322 7.96 -1.40 12.24
CA ILE A 322 6.86 -1.93 11.43
C ILE A 322 7.41 -2.21 10.02
N PRO A 323 7.25 -3.44 9.50
CA PRO A 323 7.73 -3.77 8.16
C PRO A 323 7.02 -2.95 7.07
N PRO A 324 7.53 -2.99 5.83
CA PRO A 324 6.86 -2.39 4.69
C PRO A 324 5.46 -2.96 4.48
N ALA A 325 4.61 -2.17 3.82
CA ALA A 325 3.22 -2.51 3.54
C ALA A 325 3.04 -3.84 2.78
N SER A 326 4.05 -4.24 2.01
CA SER A 326 4.07 -5.51 1.27
C SER A 326 4.10 -6.76 2.16
N VAL A 327 4.40 -6.62 3.46
CA VAL A 327 4.55 -7.76 4.39
C VAL A 327 3.33 -7.93 5.29
N PHE A 328 2.90 -6.86 5.98
CA PHE A 328 1.89 -6.96 7.04
C PHE A 328 0.72 -5.97 6.91
N CYS A 329 0.53 -5.31 5.78
CA CYS A 329 -0.56 -4.35 5.73
C CYS A 329 -1.93 -5.01 5.95
N GLY A 330 -2.70 -4.41 6.86
CA GLY A 330 -4.00 -4.88 7.31
C GLY A 330 -3.95 -6.18 8.11
N THR A 331 -2.79 -6.81 8.22
CA THR A 331 -2.60 -8.08 8.92
C THR A 331 -2.44 -7.83 10.40
N PRO A 332 -3.38 -8.28 11.25
CA PRO A 332 -3.27 -8.06 12.69
C PRO A 332 -2.04 -8.78 13.26
N VAL A 333 -1.25 -8.05 14.05
CA VAL A 333 -0.21 -8.60 14.91
C VAL A 333 -0.67 -8.47 16.35
N HIS A 334 -0.63 -9.57 17.07
CA HIS A 334 -1.09 -9.70 18.44
C HIS A 334 0.11 -9.80 19.37
N LEU A 335 0.08 -9.07 20.48
CA LEU A 335 1.10 -9.12 21.52
C LEU A 335 0.45 -9.35 22.88
N GLN A 336 1.13 -10.01 23.79
CA GLN A 336 0.74 -10.08 25.20
C GLN A 336 2.00 -10.18 26.06
N LEU A 337 2.05 -9.42 27.16
CA LEU A 337 3.15 -9.47 28.11
C LEU A 337 2.75 -10.35 29.30
N LEU A 338 3.59 -11.34 29.59
CA LEU A 338 3.50 -12.22 30.74
C LEU A 338 4.72 -11.94 31.63
N GLN A 339 4.54 -11.71 32.93
CA GLN A 339 5.65 -11.43 33.83
C GLN A 339 5.56 -12.19 35.15
N LEU A 340 6.70 -12.55 35.72
CA LEU A 340 6.73 -13.24 37.02
C LEU A 340 6.34 -12.27 38.14
N ASP A 341 5.38 -12.67 38.96
CA ASP A 341 4.82 -11.88 40.06
C ASP A 341 4.29 -12.81 41.15
N SER A 342 4.92 -12.80 42.33
CA SER A 342 4.61 -13.72 43.42
C SER A 342 3.20 -13.56 44.01
N ALA A 343 2.54 -12.42 43.80
CA ALA A 343 1.17 -12.20 44.27
C ALA A 343 0.11 -12.61 43.25
N ALA A 344 0.49 -12.90 42.00
CA ALA A 344 -0.45 -13.39 41.00
C ALA A 344 -0.85 -14.84 41.29
N ALA A 345 -2.06 -15.24 40.88
CA ALA A 345 -2.69 -16.52 41.26
C ALA A 345 -1.83 -17.78 41.02
N ASN A 346 -0.91 -17.74 40.04
CA ASN A 346 0.04 -18.82 39.75
C ASN A 346 1.47 -18.28 39.53
N GLY A 347 1.85 -17.21 40.22
CA GLY A 347 3.19 -16.62 40.11
C GLY A 347 3.46 -15.86 38.80
N VAL A 348 2.44 -15.66 37.97
CA VAL A 348 2.53 -14.93 36.69
C VAL A 348 1.33 -14.01 36.53
N SER A 349 1.56 -12.75 36.16
CA SER A 349 0.52 -11.80 35.76
C SER A 349 0.56 -11.56 34.24
N PHE A 350 -0.56 -11.12 33.67
CA PHE A 350 -0.72 -10.91 32.22
C PHE A 350 -1.31 -9.55 31.93
N THR A 351 -0.83 -8.93 30.86
CA THR A 351 -1.54 -7.80 30.27
C THR A 351 -2.79 -8.30 29.53
N PRO A 352 -3.77 -7.42 29.26
CA PRO A 352 -4.62 -7.58 28.09
C PRO A 352 -3.76 -7.83 26.83
N GLY A 353 -4.32 -8.52 25.85
CA GLY A 353 -3.71 -8.59 24.53
C GLY A 353 -3.64 -7.20 23.90
N LEU A 354 -2.62 -6.95 23.09
CA LEU A 354 -2.47 -5.77 22.25
C LEU A 354 -2.58 -6.21 20.80
N ARG A 355 -3.54 -5.65 20.06
CA ARG A 355 -3.71 -5.86 18.62
C ARG A 355 -3.15 -4.64 17.89
N LEU A 356 -2.22 -4.87 16.99
CA LEU A 356 -1.68 -3.90 16.05
C LEU A 356 -2.22 -4.24 14.66
N ILE A 357 -2.72 -3.25 13.92
CA ILE A 357 -3.11 -3.41 12.51
C ILE A 357 -2.20 -2.49 11.70
N PRO A 358 -1.10 -3.01 11.13
CA PRO A 358 -0.21 -2.23 10.30
C PRO A 358 -0.95 -1.66 9.10
N GLY A 359 -0.69 -0.39 8.81
CA GLY A 359 -1.51 0.34 7.84
C GLY A 359 -0.84 1.59 7.33
N LYS A 360 -1.61 2.41 6.64
CA LYS A 360 -1.24 3.79 6.30
C LYS A 360 -1.68 4.74 7.41
#